data_AF-A0AAJ4W6D8-F1
#
_entry.id   AF-A0AAJ4W6D8-F1
#
_cell.length_a   1.000
_cell.length_b   1.000
_cell.length_c   1.000
_cell.angle_alpha   90.00
_cell.angle_beta   90.00
_cell.angle_gamma   90.00
#
_symmetry.space_group_name_H-M   'P 1'
#
loop_
_entity.id
_entity.type
_entity.pdbx_description
1 polymer ?
#
loop_
_entity_poly.entity_id
_entity_poly.type
_entity_poly.pdbx_seq_one_letter_code
_entity_poly.pdbx_strand_id
1 'polypeptide(L)'
;MKLYYLIVPFLMASCSSLSTPNKNRNESKFSDFMTLGVSKQQLIEKYGNPLNTGVSENKEILYYSEKLNDYIITTEFTFENNKLKEKKVLKIENNYQTDFKKIYDYLEDIEKKVK
;
A
#
# COMPACT_ATOMS: atom_id res chain seq x y z
N MET A 1 -54.08 -12.10 -9.07
CA MET A 1 -52.67 -12.20 -9.50
C MET A 1 -51.86 -11.16 -8.74
N LYS A 2 -50.68 -11.56 -8.25
CA LYS A 2 -49.86 -10.84 -7.27
C LYS A 2 -49.17 -9.62 -7.90
N LEU A 3 -49.30 -8.46 -7.27
CA LEU A 3 -48.53 -7.25 -7.59
C LEU A 3 -47.33 -7.19 -6.65
N TYR A 4 -46.16 -7.59 -7.13
CA TYR A 4 -44.93 -7.58 -6.36
C TYR A 4 -44.36 -6.17 -6.33
N TYR A 5 -44.38 -5.52 -5.17
CA TYR A 5 -43.61 -4.30 -4.92
C TYR A 5 -42.12 -4.65 -4.87
N LEU A 6 -41.39 -4.19 -5.87
CA LEU A 6 -39.93 -4.25 -5.95
C LEU A 6 -39.36 -3.18 -5.00
N ILE A 7 -39.21 -3.54 -3.72
CA ILE A 7 -38.46 -2.73 -2.77
C ILE A 7 -36.99 -3.08 -2.98
N VAL A 8 -36.28 -2.24 -3.73
CA VAL A 8 -34.81 -2.25 -3.80
C VAL A 8 -34.31 -1.42 -2.62
N PRO A 9 -33.70 -2.00 -1.58
CA PRO A 9 -32.98 -1.19 -0.61
C PRO A 9 -31.65 -0.78 -1.25
N PHE A 10 -31.60 0.48 -1.69
CA PHE A 10 -30.38 1.21 -2.04
C PHE A 10 -29.55 1.38 -0.76
N LEU A 11 -28.73 0.38 -0.43
CA LEU A 11 -27.74 0.47 0.64
C LEU A 11 -26.59 1.33 0.15
N MET A 12 -26.62 2.59 0.58
CA MET A 12 -25.55 3.57 0.46
C MET A 12 -24.23 2.99 0.99
N ALA A 13 -23.32 2.66 0.08
CA ALA A 13 -21.93 2.39 0.44
C ALA A 13 -21.26 3.73 0.78
N SER A 14 -21.30 4.11 2.06
CA SER A 14 -20.56 5.25 2.59
C SER A 14 -19.06 4.94 2.53
N CYS A 15 -18.43 5.23 1.39
CA CYS A 15 -16.98 5.21 1.27
C CYS A 15 -16.44 6.48 1.96
N SER A 16 -16.29 6.44 3.28
CA SER A 16 -15.58 7.49 4.01
C SER A 16 -14.09 7.35 3.71
N SER A 17 -13.62 8.07 2.69
CA SER A 17 -12.19 8.21 2.42
C SER A 17 -11.56 9.04 3.55
N LEU A 18 -11.13 8.36 4.61
CA LEU A 18 -10.32 8.97 5.66
C LEU A 18 -8.93 9.25 5.07
N SER A 19 -8.78 10.39 4.40
CA SER A 19 -7.47 10.88 3.97
C SER A 19 -6.72 11.39 5.20
N THR A 20 -5.82 10.57 5.74
CA THR A 20 -4.89 11.02 6.78
C THR A 20 -3.90 12.03 6.19
N PRO A 21 -3.37 12.97 6.99
CA PRO A 21 -2.50 14.03 6.49
C PRO A 21 -1.20 13.45 5.95
N ASN A 22 -0.67 14.12 4.92
CA ASN A 22 0.59 13.86 4.24
C ASN A 22 1.77 13.82 5.23
N LYS A 23 2.00 12.65 5.84
CA LYS A 23 3.24 12.30 6.52
C LYS A 23 4.39 12.46 5.51
N ASN A 24 5.54 12.99 5.92
CA ASN A 24 6.71 13.20 5.06
C ASN A 24 6.83 12.08 4.02
N ARG A 25 6.68 12.38 2.72
CA ARG A 25 6.74 11.40 1.60
C ARG A 25 8.04 10.58 1.53
N ASN A 26 9.00 10.89 2.39
CA ASN A 26 10.29 10.23 2.50
C ASN A 26 10.35 9.19 3.62
N GLU A 27 9.31 9.06 4.45
CA GLU A 27 9.28 8.11 5.56
C GLU A 27 8.23 7.03 5.33
N SER A 28 8.62 5.77 5.61
CA SER A 28 7.73 4.62 5.54
C SER A 28 6.52 4.80 6.48
N LYS A 29 5.29 4.53 6.00
CA LYS A 29 4.10 4.51 6.88
C LYS A 29 4.17 3.40 7.94
N PHE A 30 5.08 2.45 7.75
CA PHE A 30 5.39 1.38 8.69
C PHE A 30 6.54 1.72 9.64
N SER A 31 7.22 2.88 9.51
CA SER A 31 8.36 3.26 10.38
C SER A 31 8.01 3.18 11.87
N ASP A 32 6.90 3.81 12.24
CA ASP A 32 6.43 3.95 13.63
C ASP A 32 5.74 2.69 14.16
N PHE A 33 5.67 1.65 13.34
CA PHE A 33 5.05 0.41 13.74
C PHE A 33 5.96 -0.35 14.72
N MET A 34 5.59 -0.32 16.01
CA MET A 34 6.36 -0.93 17.12
C MET A 34 5.58 -2.00 17.92
N THR A 35 4.27 -2.15 17.72
CA THR A 35 3.45 -3.06 18.56
C THR A 35 3.43 -4.48 17.98
N LEU A 36 4.34 -5.33 18.45
CA LEU A 36 4.22 -6.79 18.32
C LEU A 36 2.94 -7.28 18.99
N GLY A 37 2.47 -8.47 18.58
CA GLY A 37 1.31 -9.14 19.17
C GLY A 37 -0.05 -8.66 18.66
N VAL A 38 -0.12 -7.62 17.82
CA VAL A 38 -1.37 -7.20 17.16
C VAL A 38 -1.89 -8.29 16.22
N SER A 39 -3.20 -8.32 16.03
CA SER A 39 -3.81 -9.28 15.12
C SER A 39 -3.62 -8.90 13.66
N LYS A 40 -3.74 -9.90 12.77
CA LYS A 40 -3.71 -9.69 11.32
C LYS A 40 -4.79 -8.72 10.86
N GLN A 41 -6.01 -8.87 11.37
CA GLN A 41 -7.14 -8.00 11.02
C GLN A 41 -6.89 -6.56 11.42
N GLN A 42 -6.38 -6.29 12.61
CA GLN A 42 -6.04 -4.93 13.04
C GLN A 42 -4.99 -4.27 12.13
N LEU A 43 -4.03 -5.06 11.64
CA LEU A 43 -3.02 -4.55 10.69
C LEU A 43 -3.65 -4.19 9.34
N ILE A 44 -4.55 -5.05 8.82
CA ILE A 44 -5.27 -4.81 7.57
C ILE A 44 -6.24 -3.63 7.68
N GLU A 45 -6.97 -3.52 8.79
CA GLU A 45 -7.86 -2.38 9.07
C GLU A 45 -7.10 -1.05 9.09
N LYS A 46 -5.88 -1.05 9.62
CA LYS A 46 -5.05 0.16 9.72
C LYS A 46 -4.36 0.54 8.41
N TYR A 47 -3.86 -0.43 7.64
CA TYR A 47 -2.98 -0.17 6.50
C TYR A 47 -3.53 -0.57 5.13
N GLY A 48 -4.74 -1.15 5.10
CA GLY A 48 -5.38 -1.69 3.91
C GLY A 48 -4.97 -3.13 3.62
N ASN A 49 -5.41 -3.65 2.48
CA ASN A 49 -5.04 -5.01 2.07
C ASN A 49 -3.55 -5.10 1.70
N PRO A 50 -2.89 -6.23 2.02
CA PRO A 50 -1.51 -6.48 1.59
C PRO A 50 -1.42 -6.62 0.07
N LEU A 51 -0.24 -6.35 -0.48
CA LEU A 51 0.05 -6.59 -1.90
C LEU A 51 0.03 -8.10 -2.21
N ASN A 52 0.59 -8.89 -1.29
CA ASN A 52 0.62 -10.34 -1.41
C ASN A 52 0.63 -10.99 -0.02
N THR A 53 0.30 -12.28 0.03
CA THR A 53 0.33 -13.10 1.23
C THR A 53 1.18 -14.35 0.99
N GLY A 54 2.00 -14.71 1.96
CA GLY A 54 2.78 -15.95 1.98
C GLY A 54 2.40 -16.83 3.16
N VAL A 55 2.76 -18.10 3.08
CA VAL A 55 2.66 -19.05 4.19
C VAL A 55 3.98 -19.79 4.29
N SER A 56 4.52 -19.89 5.51
CA SER A 56 5.74 -20.64 5.80
C SER A 56 5.51 -21.44 7.08
N GLU A 57 5.47 -22.77 6.97
CA GLU A 57 5.16 -23.67 8.07
C GLU A 57 3.83 -23.28 8.76
N ASN A 58 3.90 -22.75 9.99
CA ASN A 58 2.78 -22.29 10.81
C ASN A 58 2.69 -20.75 10.88
N LYS A 59 3.40 -20.05 9.99
CA LYS A 59 3.47 -18.59 9.95
C LYS A 59 2.76 -18.08 8.71
N GLU A 60 1.95 -17.05 8.92
CA GLU A 60 1.35 -16.28 7.84
C GLU A 60 2.18 -15.02 7.61
N ILE A 61 2.43 -14.68 6.35
CA ILE A 61 3.27 -13.55 5.99
C ILE A 61 2.45 -12.58 5.15
N LEU A 62 2.42 -11.31 5.53
CA LEU A 62 1.82 -10.24 4.73
C LEU A 62 2.90 -9.34 4.15
N TYR A 63 2.85 -9.14 2.84
CA TYR A 63 3.76 -8.26 2.12
C TYR A 63 3.05 -6.95 1.77
N TYR A 64 3.58 -5.84 2.25
CA TYR A 64 3.13 -4.50 1.88
C TYR A 64 4.21 -3.79 1.09
N SER A 65 3.81 -3.09 0.03
CA SER A 65 4.69 -2.21 -0.71
C SER A 65 4.19 -0.77 -0.61
N GLU A 66 5.13 0.16 -0.45
CA GLU A 66 4.84 1.58 -0.50
C GLU A 66 5.86 2.29 -1.40
N LYS A 67 5.34 3.23 -2.19
CA LYS A 67 6.15 4.12 -3.02
C LYS A 67 6.43 5.40 -2.25
N LEU A 68 7.68 5.59 -1.88
CA LEU A 68 8.23 6.87 -1.46
C LEU A 68 8.76 7.61 -2.71
N ASN A 69 9.22 8.85 -2.57
CA ASN A 69 9.64 9.69 -3.71
C ASN A 69 10.54 8.93 -4.71
N ASP A 70 11.73 8.54 -4.26
CA ASP A 70 12.75 7.92 -5.11
C ASP A 70 12.92 6.41 -4.85
N TYR A 71 12.09 5.83 -3.98
CA TYR A 71 12.21 4.43 -3.59
C TYR A 71 10.86 3.74 -3.44
N ILE A 72 10.82 2.45 -3.76
CA ILE A 72 9.75 1.53 -3.39
C ILE A 72 10.27 0.66 -2.26
N ILE A 73 9.56 0.63 -1.13
CA ILE A 73 9.89 -0.21 0.02
C ILE A 73 8.88 -1.33 0.13
N THR A 74 9.36 -2.56 0.26
CA THR A 74 8.54 -3.72 0.58
C THR A 74 8.83 -4.15 2.01
N THR A 75 7.78 -4.14 2.84
CA THR A 75 7.82 -4.56 4.25
C THR A 75 7.08 -5.88 4.41
N GLU A 76 7.71 -6.80 5.12
CA GLU A 76 7.20 -8.11 5.50
C GLU A 76 6.70 -8.08 6.94
N PHE A 77 5.50 -8.60 7.17
CA PHE A 77 4.91 -8.80 8.49
C PHE A 77 4.61 -10.28 8.71
N THR A 78 5.26 -10.89 9.70
CA THR A 78 5.14 -12.31 9.98
C THR A 78 4.26 -12.53 11.20
N PHE A 79 3.23 -13.34 11.03
CA PHE A 79 2.23 -13.68 12.03
C PHE A 79 2.34 -15.14 12.41
N GLU A 80 2.14 -15.43 13.68
CA GLU A 80 2.03 -16.79 14.22
C GLU A 80 0.84 -16.81 15.18
N ASN A 81 -0.06 -17.78 15.03
CA ASN A 81 -1.31 -17.86 15.81
C ASN A 81 -2.11 -16.53 15.78
N ASN A 82 -2.21 -15.93 14.59
CA ASN A 82 -2.87 -14.64 14.34
C ASN A 82 -2.29 -13.45 15.14
N LYS A 83 -1.04 -13.54 15.61
CA LYS A 83 -0.35 -12.45 16.32
C LYS A 83 0.92 -12.08 15.59
N LEU A 84 1.16 -10.79 15.41
CA LEU A 84 2.36 -10.30 14.77
C LEU A 84 3.59 -10.64 15.62
N LYS A 85 4.56 -11.32 15.02
CA LYS A 85 5.82 -11.72 15.64
C LYS A 85 7.00 -10.90 15.16
N GLU A 86 6.99 -10.53 13.89
CA GLU A 86 8.13 -9.87 13.26
C GLU A 86 7.68 -8.90 12.18
N LYS A 87 8.43 -7.82 12.03
CA LYS A 87 8.35 -6.85 10.94
C LYS A 87 9.76 -6.69 10.38
N LYS A 88 9.90 -6.81 9.06
CA LYS A 88 11.20 -6.70 8.37
C LYS A 88 11.07 -5.90 7.08
N VAL A 89 12.03 -5.03 6.81
CA VAL A 89 12.17 -4.44 5.47
C VAL A 89 12.79 -5.49 4.56
N LEU A 90 12.01 -5.98 3.61
CA LEU A 90 12.44 -7.05 2.69
C LEU A 90 13.26 -6.47 1.53
N LYS A 91 12.80 -5.36 0.96
CA LYS A 91 13.39 -4.78 -0.25
C LYS A 91 13.25 -3.26 -0.27
N ILE A 92 14.27 -2.59 -0.78
CA ILE A 92 14.24 -1.18 -1.16
C ILE A 92 14.70 -1.13 -2.62
N GLU A 93 13.87 -0.59 -3.50
CA GLU A 93 14.15 -0.44 -4.93
C GLU A 93 14.13 1.03 -5.29
N ASN A 94 15.01 1.47 -6.19
CA ASN A 94 14.95 2.82 -6.72
C ASN A 94 13.73 2.98 -7.64
N ASN A 95 13.04 4.10 -7.50
CA ASN A 95 12.00 4.55 -8.41
C ASN A 95 12.60 5.48 -9.47
N TYR A 96 13.06 4.90 -10.58
CA TYR A 96 13.66 5.65 -11.69
C TYR A 96 12.69 6.52 -12.49
N GLN A 97 11.39 6.53 -12.15
CA GLN A 97 10.37 7.24 -12.92
C GLN A 97 10.65 8.75 -13.03
N THR A 98 11.17 9.35 -11.97
CA THR A 98 11.52 10.78 -11.96
C THR A 98 12.70 11.08 -12.88
N ASP A 99 13.71 10.22 -12.88
CA ASP A 99 14.90 10.39 -13.72
C ASP A 99 14.57 10.18 -15.21
N PHE A 100 13.77 9.16 -15.53
CA PHE A 100 13.27 8.96 -16.88
C PHE A 100 12.47 10.17 -17.37
N LYS A 101 11.60 10.75 -16.53
CA LYS A 101 10.84 11.95 -16.90
C LYS A 101 11.77 13.12 -17.24
N LYS A 102 12.80 13.39 -16.43
CA LYS A 102 13.78 14.46 -16.71
C LYS A 102 14.50 14.24 -18.04
N ILE A 103 14.88 12.99 -18.34
CA ILE A 103 15.52 12.64 -19.60
C ILE A 103 14.56 12.91 -20.77
N TYR A 104 13.30 12.49 -20.68
CA TYR A 104 12.31 12.76 -21.73
C TYR A 104 12.08 14.26 -21.96
N ASP A 105 11.91 15.03 -20.87
CA ASP A 105 11.73 16.48 -20.96
C ASP A 105 12.94 17.14 -21.66
N TYR A 106 14.17 16.68 -21.37
CA TYR A 106 15.39 17.19 -21.99
C TYR A 106 15.51 16.84 -23.48
N LEU A 107 15.12 15.62 -23.87
CA LEU A 107 15.10 15.20 -25.27
C LEU A 107 14.10 16.03 -26.08
N GLU A 108 12.91 16.30 -25.52
CA GLU A 108 11.90 17.14 -26.17
C GLU A 108 12.39 18.57 -26.40
N ASP A 109 13.12 19.14 -25.44
CA ASP A 109 13.72 20.47 -25.56
C ASP A 109 14.81 20.53 -26.64
N ILE A 110 15.60 19.46 -26.80
CA ILE A 110 16.58 19.37 -27.89
C ILE A 110 15.86 19.32 -29.24
N GLU A 111 14.84 18.47 -29.39
CA GLU A 111 14.09 18.37 -30.65
C GLU A 111 13.46 19.70 -31.07
N LYS A 112 12.92 20.47 -30.11
CA LYS A 112 12.36 21.80 -30.35
C LYS A 112 13.40 22.84 -30.78
N LYS A 113 14.66 22.71 -30.33
CA LYS A 113 15.75 23.63 -30.69
C LYS A 113 16.39 23.33 -32.04
N VAL A 114 16.22 22.10 -32.54
CA VAL A 114 16.80 21.65 -33.81
C VAL A 114 15.84 21.92 -35.00
N LYS A 115 14.56 22.18 -34.74
CA LYS A 115 13.58 22.67 -35.72
C LYS A 115 13.54 24.20 -35.78
#